data_AF-A0AAW0BQK3-F1
#
_entry.id   AF-A0AAW0BQK3-F1
#
_cell.length_a   1.000
_cell.length_b   1.000
_cell.length_c   1.000
_cell.angle_alpha   90.00
_cell.angle_beta   90.00
_cell.angle_gamma   90.00
#
_symmetry.space_group_name_H-M   'P 1'
#
loop_
_entity.id
_entity.type
_entity.pdbx_description
1 polymer ?
#
loop_
_entity_poly.entity_id
_entity_poly.type
_entity_poly.pdbx_seq_one_letter_code
_entity_poly.pdbx_strand_id
1 'polypeptide(L)'
;MYSLTIVSAAILASSYFSSVVGLVPPSAGVPAGSAGSIIEPPAQLPVTSGDVIPFTYVNSNWCNEGYTPITVYLSESEPAPGTLNGTGGFPEGTYTTFFGQFLIPNYGLKPLPGSVIVPETLTIPTIAHLDVGSKIFLSVVETALAGACPPGSGVPAEYRFTTTDLIVAA
;
A
#
# COMPACT_ATOMS: atom_id res chain seq x y z
N MET A 1 -72.01 -20.79 -34.71
CA MET A 1 -71.58 -20.90 -33.30
C MET A 1 -70.05 -20.90 -33.31
N TYR A 2 -69.43 -19.76 -33.02
CA TYR A 2 -67.97 -19.60 -33.08
C TYR A 2 -67.35 -20.04 -31.74
N SER A 3 -66.43 -20.99 -31.80
CA SER A 3 -65.73 -21.55 -30.64
C SER A 3 -64.56 -20.66 -30.26
N LEU A 4 -64.51 -20.18 -29.02
CA LEU A 4 -63.42 -19.38 -28.46
C LEU A 4 -62.35 -20.32 -27.89
N THR A 5 -61.12 -20.27 -28.43
CA THR A 5 -59.96 -20.95 -27.85
C THR A 5 -59.18 -19.94 -27.01
N ILE A 6 -59.16 -20.10 -25.68
CA ILE A 6 -58.36 -19.28 -24.76
C ILE A 6 -56.98 -19.94 -24.64
N VAL A 7 -55.93 -19.24 -25.07
CA VAL A 7 -54.54 -19.66 -24.88
C VAL A 7 -54.05 -19.10 -23.54
N SER A 8 -53.86 -19.97 -22.55
CA SER A 8 -53.25 -19.61 -21.27
C SER A 8 -51.72 -19.57 -21.41
N ALA A 9 -51.11 -18.40 -21.25
CA ALA A 9 -49.66 -18.24 -21.11
C ALA A 9 -49.31 -18.06 -19.63
N ALA A 10 -48.69 -19.07 -19.02
CA ALA A 10 -48.10 -18.97 -17.69
C ALA A 10 -46.71 -18.34 -17.79
N ILE A 11 -46.55 -17.12 -17.26
CA ILE A 11 -45.25 -16.45 -17.16
C ILE A 11 -44.58 -16.89 -15.86
N LEU A 12 -43.59 -17.77 -15.96
CA LEU A 12 -42.69 -18.12 -14.85
C LEU A 12 -41.70 -16.96 -14.66
N ALA A 13 -41.93 -16.14 -13.64
CA ALA A 13 -40.98 -15.12 -13.21
C ALA A 13 -39.88 -15.79 -12.37
N SER A 14 -38.76 -16.14 -13.02
CA SER A 14 -37.54 -16.57 -12.35
C SER A 14 -36.91 -15.39 -11.62
N SER A 15 -36.98 -15.39 -10.29
CA SER A 15 -36.31 -14.43 -9.43
C SER A 15 -34.82 -14.77 -9.36
N TYR A 16 -34.01 -13.99 -10.07
CA TYR A 16 -32.56 -14.00 -9.91
C TYR A 16 -32.22 -13.35 -8.58
N PHE A 17 -31.89 -14.16 -7.57
CA PHE A 17 -31.16 -13.67 -6.41
C PHE A 17 -29.72 -13.41 -6.87
N SER A 18 -29.43 -12.16 -7.25
CA SER A 18 -28.05 -11.69 -7.31
C SER A 18 -27.52 -11.66 -5.89
N SER A 19 -26.71 -12.66 -5.54
CA SER A 19 -25.87 -12.61 -4.35
C SER A 19 -24.93 -11.41 -4.51
N VAL A 20 -25.26 -10.29 -3.87
CA VAL A 20 -24.28 -9.26 -3.55
C VAL A 20 -23.28 -9.90 -2.60
N VAL A 21 -22.18 -10.42 -3.15
CA VAL A 21 -20.96 -10.60 -2.37
C VAL A 21 -20.61 -9.20 -1.92
N GLY A 22 -20.89 -8.89 -0.65
CA GLY A 22 -20.39 -7.68 -0.03
C GLY A 22 -18.88 -7.72 -0.13
N LEU A 23 -18.32 -6.96 -1.07
CA LEU A 23 -16.91 -6.61 -1.04
C LEU A 23 -16.72 -5.90 0.29
N VAL A 24 -16.15 -6.61 1.26
CA VAL A 24 -15.55 -5.95 2.42
C VAL A 24 -14.50 -5.03 1.80
N PRO A 25 -14.68 -3.71 1.83
CA PRO A 25 -13.67 -2.83 1.28
C PRO A 25 -12.36 -3.14 2.01
N PRO A 26 -11.23 -3.32 1.30
CA PRO A 26 -9.94 -3.40 1.95
C PRO A 26 -9.86 -2.25 2.93
N SER A 27 -9.53 -2.55 4.19
CA SER A 27 -9.53 -1.56 5.26
C SER A 27 -8.72 -0.36 4.79
N ALA A 28 -9.39 0.78 4.63
CA ALA A 28 -8.74 2.06 4.39
C ALA A 28 -7.61 2.22 5.42
N GLY A 29 -6.41 2.60 4.95
CA GLY A 29 -5.18 2.54 5.73
C GLY A 29 -5.36 3.04 7.17
N VAL A 30 -4.97 2.21 8.14
CA VAL A 30 -5.01 2.56 9.57
C VAL A 30 -4.06 3.75 9.79
N PRO A 31 -4.42 4.75 10.61
CA PRO A 31 -3.62 5.96 10.82
C PRO A 31 -2.15 5.71 11.18
N ALA A 32 -1.31 6.69 10.82
CA ALA A 32 0.10 6.77 11.15
C ALA A 32 0.32 6.52 12.66
N GLY A 33 1.16 5.54 12.98
CA GLY A 33 1.41 5.07 14.36
C GLY A 33 1.23 3.57 14.55
N SER A 34 0.62 2.89 13.58
CA SER A 34 0.45 1.43 13.59
C SER A 34 1.36 0.68 12.62
N ALA A 35 2.14 1.41 11.79
CA ALA A 35 3.15 0.87 10.87
C ALA A 35 4.54 0.82 11.52
N GLY A 36 5.52 0.24 10.84
CA GLY A 36 6.92 0.30 11.25
C GLY A 36 7.50 1.71 11.15
N SER A 37 8.82 1.81 11.26
CA SER A 37 9.54 3.08 11.39
C SER A 37 10.65 3.20 10.35
N ILE A 38 10.69 4.36 9.68
CA ILE A 38 11.84 4.78 8.88
C ILE A 38 12.89 5.30 9.86
N ILE A 39 14.04 4.61 9.94
CA ILE A 39 15.17 4.99 10.81
C ILE A 39 16.11 5.91 10.04
N GLU A 40 16.34 5.60 8.76
CA GLU A 40 17.09 6.43 7.83
C GLU A 40 16.30 6.55 6.52
N PRO A 41 16.27 7.73 5.90
CA PRO A 41 16.89 8.99 6.34
C PRO A 41 16.20 9.62 7.56
N PRO A 42 16.92 10.42 8.38
CA PRO A 42 16.27 11.20 9.43
C PRO A 42 15.35 12.25 8.81
N ALA A 43 14.33 12.66 9.58
CA ALA A 43 13.45 13.75 9.19
C ALA A 43 14.26 15.02 8.89
N GLN A 44 13.80 15.76 7.88
CA GLN A 44 14.38 17.00 7.39
C GLN A 44 15.79 16.87 6.82
N LEU A 45 16.24 15.67 6.44
CA LEU A 45 17.50 15.49 5.73
C LEU A 45 17.50 16.37 4.45
N PRO A 46 18.49 17.26 4.28
CA PRO A 46 18.64 18.03 3.04
C PRO A 46 19.05 17.12 1.88
N VAL A 47 18.39 17.26 0.73
CA VAL A 47 18.65 16.43 -0.46
C VAL A 47 18.59 17.22 -1.76
N THR A 48 19.38 16.80 -2.74
CA THR A 48 19.41 17.29 -4.12
C THR A 48 19.14 16.15 -5.12
N SER A 49 18.95 16.50 -6.39
CA SER A 49 18.67 15.50 -7.44
C SER A 49 19.86 14.56 -7.63
N GLY A 50 19.61 13.26 -7.62
CA GLY A 50 20.65 12.24 -7.81
C GLY A 50 21.42 11.85 -6.54
N ASP A 51 21.13 12.48 -5.40
CA ASP A 51 21.74 12.10 -4.13
C ASP A 51 21.46 10.63 -3.81
N VAL A 52 22.47 9.94 -3.27
CA VAL A 52 22.32 8.58 -2.74
C VAL A 52 22.20 8.70 -1.22
N ILE A 53 21.01 8.45 -0.70
CA ILE A 53 20.71 8.54 0.73
C ILE A 53 20.66 7.16 1.38
N PRO A 54 21.06 7.03 2.65
CA PRO A 54 20.87 5.78 3.39
C PRO A 54 19.38 5.50 3.59
N PHE A 55 19.02 4.22 3.56
CA PHE A 55 17.65 3.77 3.80
C PHE A 55 17.63 2.58 4.74
N THR A 56 17.03 2.79 5.90
CA THR A 56 16.86 1.77 6.92
C THR A 56 15.43 1.82 7.43
N TYR A 57 14.72 0.71 7.30
CA TYR A 57 13.34 0.55 7.76
C TYR A 57 13.22 -0.62 8.74
N VAL A 58 12.56 -0.38 9.87
CA VAL A 58 12.25 -1.41 10.86
C VAL A 58 10.75 -1.66 10.80
N ASN A 59 10.34 -2.87 10.43
CA ASN A 59 8.94 -3.19 10.34
C ASN A 59 8.28 -3.30 11.73
N SER A 60 6.98 -3.00 11.80
CA SER A 60 6.22 -3.13 13.05
C SER A 60 6.09 -4.57 13.54
N ASN A 61 6.15 -5.51 12.58
CA ASN A 61 5.77 -6.90 12.75
C ASN A 61 4.39 -7.09 13.42
N TRP A 62 3.42 -6.18 13.19
CA TRP A 62 2.12 -6.21 13.88
C TRP A 62 1.35 -7.51 13.64
N CYS A 63 1.54 -8.10 12.46
CA CYS A 63 0.81 -9.28 12.04
C CYS A 63 1.52 -10.59 12.39
N ASN A 64 2.75 -10.50 12.90
CA ASN A 64 3.56 -11.66 13.22
C ASN A 64 3.77 -12.63 12.03
N GLU A 65 3.80 -12.10 10.81
CA GLU A 65 4.09 -12.86 9.60
C GLU A 65 5.56 -13.26 9.55
N GLY A 66 5.89 -14.41 8.95
CA GLY A 66 7.29 -14.78 8.75
C GLY A 66 8.04 -13.81 7.82
N TYR A 67 7.32 -13.15 6.92
CA TYR A 67 7.86 -12.17 6.00
C TYR A 67 6.87 -11.00 5.87
N THR A 68 7.36 -9.77 5.98
CA THR A 68 6.55 -8.56 5.84
C THR A 68 6.84 -7.89 4.50
N PRO A 69 5.87 -7.86 3.56
CA PRO A 69 5.97 -7.05 2.36
C PRO A 69 5.94 -5.55 2.70
N ILE A 70 6.85 -4.80 2.08
CA ILE A 70 6.85 -3.34 2.12
C ILE A 70 6.89 -2.75 0.72
N THR A 71 6.37 -1.54 0.57
CA THR A 71 6.46 -0.75 -0.65
C THR A 71 6.95 0.66 -0.34
N VAL A 72 7.90 1.17 -1.12
CA VAL A 72 8.56 2.46 -0.83
C VAL A 72 8.29 3.47 -1.95
N TYR A 73 7.90 4.68 -1.54
CA TYR A 73 7.47 5.76 -2.43
C TYR A 73 8.12 7.10 -2.03
N LEU A 74 8.28 7.98 -3.00
CA LEU A 74 8.54 9.40 -2.80
C LEU A 74 7.38 10.22 -3.34
N SER A 75 7.00 11.28 -2.63
CA SER A 75 5.89 12.16 -3.01
C SER A 75 6.23 13.62 -2.67
N GLU A 76 5.62 14.57 -3.39
CA GLU A 76 5.78 16.02 -3.16
C GLU A 76 4.73 16.59 -2.21
N SER A 77 3.69 15.82 -1.92
CA SER A 77 2.66 16.16 -0.95
C SER A 77 2.62 15.10 0.15
N GLU A 78 2.31 15.54 1.38
CA GLU A 78 2.20 14.63 2.51
C GLU A 78 1.03 13.66 2.28
N PRO A 79 1.27 12.33 2.31
CA PRO A 79 0.17 11.38 2.13
C PRO A 79 -0.77 11.40 3.33
N ALA A 80 -2.06 11.64 3.07
CA ALA A 80 -3.09 11.59 4.11
C ALA A 80 -3.49 10.13 4.44
N PRO A 81 -3.98 9.85 5.66
CA PRO A 81 -4.61 8.57 5.96
C PRO A 81 -5.75 8.26 4.98
N GLY A 82 -5.92 6.99 4.61
CA GLY A 82 -6.96 6.55 3.66
C GLY A 82 -6.66 6.85 2.18
N THR A 83 -5.45 7.33 1.85
CA THR A 83 -5.02 7.55 0.44
C THR A 83 -4.61 6.27 -0.28
N LEU A 84 -4.38 5.16 0.43
CA LEU A 84 -4.05 3.88 -0.17
C LEU A 84 -5.26 3.31 -0.93
N ASN A 85 -5.00 2.77 -2.11
CA ASN A 85 -6.00 2.07 -2.92
C ASN A 85 -6.26 0.65 -2.37
N GLY A 86 -7.17 -0.08 -3.03
CA GLY A 86 -7.55 -1.43 -2.59
C GLY A 86 -6.47 -2.50 -2.68
N THR A 87 -5.30 -2.18 -3.23
CA THR A 87 -4.11 -3.06 -3.26
C THR A 87 -3.01 -2.57 -2.32
N GLY A 88 -3.27 -1.56 -1.48
CA GLY A 88 -2.28 -1.00 -0.56
C GLY A 88 -1.25 -0.09 -1.20
N GLY A 89 -1.42 0.31 -2.46
CA GLY A 89 -0.54 1.26 -3.12
C GLY A 89 -1.09 2.67 -3.05
N PHE A 90 -0.21 3.68 -3.14
CA PHE A 90 -0.66 5.02 -3.48
C PHE A 90 -1.16 5.05 -4.94
N PRO A 91 -2.28 5.73 -5.26
CA PRO A 91 -2.76 5.87 -6.63
C PRO A 91 -1.71 6.50 -7.54
N GLU A 92 -1.63 6.06 -8.80
CA GLU A 92 -0.73 6.67 -9.77
C GLU A 92 -0.99 8.18 -9.90
N GLY A 93 0.10 8.96 -10.03
CA GLY A 93 0.04 10.42 -10.05
C GLY A 93 -0.03 11.10 -8.68
N THR A 94 -0.16 10.34 -7.58
CA THR A 94 -0.08 10.90 -6.22
C THR A 94 1.33 10.82 -5.61
N TYR A 95 2.22 10.08 -6.25
CA TYR A 95 3.63 9.96 -5.89
C TYR A 95 4.51 10.30 -7.10
N THR A 96 5.73 10.77 -6.84
CA THR A 96 6.71 11.13 -7.87
C THR A 96 7.62 9.97 -8.23
N THR A 97 7.89 9.08 -7.27
CA THR A 97 8.75 7.92 -7.51
C THR A 97 8.27 6.71 -6.74
N PHE A 98 8.25 5.57 -7.42
CA PHE A 98 8.09 4.24 -6.84
C PHE A 98 9.45 3.57 -6.82
N PHE A 99 9.99 3.30 -5.64
CA PHE A 99 11.31 2.69 -5.49
C PHE A 99 11.26 1.17 -5.62
N GLY A 100 10.14 0.56 -5.25
CA GLY A 100 9.97 -0.89 -5.36
C GLY A 100 9.11 -1.48 -4.26
N GLN A 101 8.89 -2.79 -4.42
CA GLN A 101 8.31 -3.68 -3.43
C GLN A 101 9.41 -4.60 -2.92
N PHE A 102 9.48 -4.75 -1.60
CA PHE A 102 10.52 -5.51 -0.93
C PHE A 102 9.92 -6.44 0.12
N LEU A 103 10.70 -7.42 0.55
CA LEU A 103 10.27 -8.39 1.54
C LEU A 103 11.26 -8.42 2.72
N ILE A 104 10.76 -8.15 3.92
CA ILE A 104 11.54 -8.20 5.16
C ILE A 104 11.32 -9.55 5.83
N PRO A 105 12.36 -10.36 6.05
CA PRO A 105 12.24 -11.58 6.85
C PRO A 105 12.15 -11.24 8.35
N ASN A 106 11.18 -11.83 9.05
CA ASN A 106 11.02 -11.68 10.49
C ASN A 106 11.65 -12.85 11.25
N TYR A 107 11.79 -12.72 12.58
CA TYR A 107 12.20 -13.82 13.48
C TYR A 107 13.56 -14.47 13.15
N GLY A 108 14.48 -13.71 12.54
CA GLY A 108 15.78 -14.24 12.12
C GLY A 108 15.70 -15.22 10.95
N LEU A 109 14.57 -15.26 10.24
CA LEU A 109 14.44 -16.00 8.99
C LEU A 109 15.43 -15.45 7.95
N LYS A 110 15.85 -16.32 7.05
CA LYS A 110 16.67 -15.90 5.90
C LYS A 110 15.77 -15.23 4.86
N PRO A 111 16.34 -14.35 4.01
CA PRO A 111 15.62 -13.85 2.83
C PRO A 111 15.02 -15.00 2.02
N LEU A 112 13.78 -14.83 1.57
CA LEU A 112 13.10 -15.84 0.77
C LEU A 112 13.79 -15.95 -0.60
N PRO A 113 14.11 -17.16 -1.11
CA PRO A 113 14.72 -17.30 -2.42
C PRO A 113 13.89 -16.61 -3.52
N GLY A 114 14.51 -15.69 -4.26
CA GLY A 114 13.85 -14.91 -5.31
C GLY A 114 13.10 -13.67 -4.83
N SER A 115 13.03 -13.38 -3.54
CA SER A 115 12.47 -12.11 -3.05
C SER A 115 13.44 -10.96 -3.26
N VAL A 116 12.90 -9.77 -3.52
CA VAL A 116 13.69 -8.53 -3.54
C VAL A 116 13.90 -8.07 -2.10
N ILE A 117 15.17 -7.91 -1.72
CA ILE A 117 15.55 -7.41 -0.40
C ILE A 117 15.45 -5.89 -0.36
N VAL A 118 15.21 -5.34 0.82
CA VAL A 118 15.21 -3.89 1.04
C VAL A 118 16.60 -3.33 0.72
N PRO A 119 16.71 -2.29 -0.12
CA PRO A 119 18.00 -1.68 -0.41
C PRO A 119 18.50 -0.89 0.80
N GLU A 120 19.82 -0.82 0.99
CA GLU A 120 20.44 -0.01 2.04
C GLU A 120 20.54 1.48 1.67
N THR A 121 20.28 1.81 0.39
CA THR A 121 20.34 3.17 -0.13
C THR A 121 19.24 3.42 -1.16
N LEU A 122 18.78 4.66 -1.25
CA LEU A 122 17.87 5.14 -2.29
C LEU A 122 18.51 6.29 -3.05
N THR A 123 18.27 6.37 -4.35
CA THR A 123 18.70 7.50 -5.17
C THR A 123 17.55 8.50 -5.33
N ILE A 124 17.78 9.74 -4.92
CA ILE A 124 16.78 10.82 -5.04
C ILE A 124 16.56 11.10 -6.54
N PRO A 125 15.30 11.07 -7.02
CA PRO A 125 14.98 11.38 -8.41
C PRO A 125 15.24 12.85 -8.72
N THR A 126 15.07 13.24 -9.98
CA THR A 126 15.11 14.66 -10.35
C THR A 126 14.00 15.42 -9.63
N ILE A 127 14.40 16.42 -8.83
CA ILE A 127 13.54 17.32 -8.05
C ILE A 127 13.82 18.80 -8.39
N ALA A 128 14.49 19.07 -9.52
CA ALA A 128 14.93 20.40 -9.92
C ALA A 128 13.79 21.39 -10.22
N HIS A 129 12.54 20.90 -10.32
CA HIS A 129 11.35 21.74 -10.46
C HIS A 129 10.82 22.24 -9.11
N LEU A 130 11.35 21.75 -7.98
CA LEU A 130 10.96 22.17 -6.65
C LEU A 130 11.85 23.30 -6.14
N ASP A 131 11.25 24.22 -5.39
CA ASP A 131 11.99 25.30 -4.74
C ASP A 131 12.82 24.79 -3.57
N VAL A 132 14.00 25.36 -3.36
CA VAL A 132 14.84 25.10 -2.18
C VAL A 132 14.02 25.37 -0.91
N GLY A 133 14.09 24.44 0.05
CA GLY A 133 13.30 24.47 1.28
C GLY A 133 11.95 23.77 1.19
N SER A 134 11.52 23.35 -0.02
CA SER A 134 10.32 22.52 -0.19
C SER A 134 10.49 21.19 0.53
N LYS A 135 9.37 20.61 0.98
CA LYS A 135 9.35 19.27 1.55
C LYS A 135 8.99 18.24 0.49
N ILE A 136 9.66 17.11 0.57
CA ILE A 136 9.25 15.88 -0.10
C ILE A 136 9.13 14.76 0.93
N PHE A 137 8.32 13.76 0.65
CA PHE A 137 7.86 12.78 1.62
C PHE A 137 8.24 11.39 1.17
N LEU A 138 9.15 10.75 1.90
CA LEU A 138 9.48 9.34 1.75
C LEU A 138 8.49 8.53 2.58
N SER A 139 7.74 7.64 1.92
CA SER A 139 6.71 6.83 2.55
C SER A 139 6.97 5.35 2.36
N VAL A 140 6.75 4.58 3.42
CA VAL A 140 6.83 3.12 3.40
C VAL A 140 5.48 2.56 3.80
N VAL A 141 4.90 1.73 2.93
CA VAL A 141 3.68 0.97 3.19
C VAL A 141 4.04 -0.44 3.60
N GLU A 142 3.63 -0.87 4.78
CA GLU A 142 3.61 -2.27 5.20
C GLU A 142 2.28 -2.92 4.81
N THR A 143 2.34 -4.18 4.40
CA THR A 143 1.17 -4.99 4.05
C THR A 143 1.11 -6.23 4.93
N ALA A 144 -0.04 -6.50 5.51
CA ALA A 144 -0.40 -7.82 6.01
C ALA A 144 -1.25 -8.54 4.96
N LEU A 145 -0.85 -9.75 4.57
CA LEU A 145 -1.51 -10.48 3.49
C LEU A 145 -2.91 -10.97 3.92
N ALA A 146 -3.80 -11.13 2.93
CA ALA A 146 -5.14 -11.65 3.19
C ALA A 146 -5.07 -13.03 3.87
N GLY A 147 -5.79 -13.14 4.98
CA GLY A 147 -5.79 -14.32 5.83
C GLY A 147 -4.48 -14.66 6.52
N ALA A 148 -3.52 -13.73 6.54
CA ALA A 148 -2.34 -13.82 7.40
C ALA A 148 -2.61 -13.22 8.79
N CYS A 149 -3.60 -12.33 8.92
CA CYS A 149 -3.94 -11.62 10.15
C CYS A 149 -5.43 -11.73 10.54
N PRO A 150 -5.82 -12.65 11.44
CA PRO A 150 -5.11 -13.83 11.91
C PRO A 150 -4.92 -14.92 10.83
N PRO A 151 -3.93 -15.83 10.97
CA PRO A 151 -3.70 -16.90 10.00
C PRO A 151 -4.94 -17.77 9.75
N GLY A 152 -5.32 -17.96 8.49
CA GLY A 152 -6.46 -18.77 8.09
C GLY A 152 -7.83 -18.12 8.34
N SER A 153 -7.86 -16.89 8.84
CA SER A 153 -9.08 -16.10 8.88
C SER A 153 -9.40 -15.57 7.48
N GLY A 154 -10.66 -15.45 7.08
CA GLY A 154 -11.03 -14.83 5.80
C GLY A 154 -10.85 -13.30 5.79
N VAL A 155 -9.95 -12.76 6.63
CA VAL A 155 -9.73 -11.33 6.78
C VAL A 155 -8.99 -10.81 5.54
N PRO A 156 -9.48 -9.72 4.91
CA PRO A 156 -8.78 -9.09 3.79
C PRO A 156 -7.37 -8.62 4.14
N ALA A 157 -6.58 -8.28 3.13
CA ALA A 157 -5.28 -7.65 3.37
C ALA A 157 -5.44 -6.32 4.13
N GLU A 158 -4.50 -6.03 5.02
CA GLU A 158 -4.43 -4.77 5.77
C GLU A 158 -3.19 -3.98 5.36
N TYR A 159 -3.32 -2.66 5.33
CA TYR A 159 -2.27 -1.76 4.89
C TYR A 159 -2.06 -0.64 5.89
N ARG A 160 -0.81 -0.33 6.17
CA ARG A 160 -0.43 0.80 7.03
C ARG A 160 0.82 1.44 6.48
N PHE A 161 0.96 2.75 6.66
CA PHE A 161 2.14 3.44 6.17
C PHE A 161 2.73 4.37 7.22
N THR A 162 4.01 4.65 7.05
CA THR A 162 4.73 5.71 7.77
C THR A 162 5.44 6.60 6.76
N THR A 163 5.68 7.84 7.15
CA THR A 163 6.28 8.86 6.30
C THR A 163 7.34 9.62 7.09
N THR A 164 8.42 10.03 6.41
CA THR A 164 9.39 11.02 6.89
C THR A 164 9.56 12.12 5.84
N ASP A 165 9.78 13.36 6.26
CA ASP A 165 10.01 14.47 5.35
C ASP A 165 11.51 14.66 5.07
N LEU A 166 11.84 15.01 3.83
CA LEU A 166 13.16 15.47 3.40
C LEU A 166 13.02 16.91 2.92
N ILE A 167 14.11 17.68 2.96
CA ILE A 167 14.10 19.10 2.54
C ILE A 167 14.92 19.25 1.27
N VAL A 168 14.35 19.91 0.26
CA VAL A 168 15.07 20.23 -0.98
C VAL A 168 16.19 21.22 -0.66
N ALA A 169 17.42 20.81 -0.97
CA ALA A 169 18.62 21.64 -0.85
C ALA A 169 18.96 22.34 -2.17
N ALA A 170 19.86 23.32 -2.09
CA ALA A 170 20.35 24.09 -3.23
C ALA A 170 21.40 23.33 -4.05
#